data_AF-A0A7Y3DKT5-F1
#
_entry.id   AF-A0A7Y3DKT5-F1
#
_cell.length_a   1.000
_cell.length_b   1.000
_cell.length_c   1.000
_cell.angle_alpha   90.00
_cell.angle_beta   90.00
_cell.angle_gamma   90.00
#
_symmetry.space_group_name_H-M   'P 1'
#
loop_
_entity.id
_entity.type
_entity.pdbx_description
1 polymer ?
#
loop_
_entity_poly.entity_id
_entity_poly.type
_entity_poly.pdbx_seq_one_letter_code
_entity_poly.pdbx_strand_id
1 'polypeptide(L)'
;MEQFEGTVRLAGDTEALHAVMLVSDRHLKVATRLHEIGNWELDEITSALRPDGCHVRAEGEELIVSVADPKRFAEAIGPRVTRPGDGSFLGSTPEDSKRRPAARRTSVRLRTVPRSWIAAIGGVVLATALLVWAPIVIVAGLLLLGLAGVIVGGIATMDPFTAVRLPDPFTPTVLVRGGAALSIGALALSVVV
;
A
#
# COMPACT_ATOMS: atom_id res chain seq x y z
N MET A 1 -19.22 -0.70 -21.91
CA MET A 1 -18.01 -0.79 -21.06
C MET A 1 -16.86 -0.19 -21.83
N GLU A 2 -16.34 0.94 -21.36
CA GLU A 2 -15.20 1.63 -21.95
C GLU A 2 -13.95 1.37 -21.08
N GLN A 3 -12.80 1.23 -21.72
CA GLN A 3 -11.52 1.02 -21.06
C GLN A 3 -10.60 2.21 -21.35
N PHE A 4 -9.97 2.71 -20.29
CA PHE A 4 -8.99 3.78 -20.36
C PHE A 4 -7.70 3.31 -19.69
N GLU A 5 -6.57 3.67 -20.27
CA GLU A 5 -5.25 3.42 -19.71
C GLU A 5 -4.60 4.76 -19.38
N GLY A 6 -3.92 4.81 -18.23
CA GLY A 6 -3.30 6.04 -17.76
C GLY A 6 -2.57 5.86 -16.44
N THR A 7 -2.45 6.96 -15.73
CA THR A 7 -1.90 6.98 -14.37
C THR A 7 -2.91 7.52 -13.38
N VAL A 8 -2.85 7.00 -12.16
CA VAL A 8 -3.69 7.39 -11.03
C VAL A 8 -2.78 7.71 -9.85
N ARG A 9 -3.07 8.81 -9.15
CA ARG A 9 -2.42 9.16 -7.88
C ARG A 9 -3.42 9.75 -6.91
N LEU A 10 -3.15 9.62 -5.62
CA LEU A 10 -3.95 10.28 -4.59
C LEU A 10 -3.60 11.78 -4.51
N ALA A 11 -4.59 12.61 -4.18
CA ALA A 11 -4.36 14.03 -3.97
C ALA A 11 -3.39 14.26 -2.80
N GLY A 12 -2.26 14.90 -3.07
CA GLY A 12 -1.17 15.10 -2.10
C GLY A 12 -0.03 14.10 -2.23
N ASP A 13 -0.21 13.04 -3.02
CA ASP A 13 0.85 12.10 -3.36
C ASP A 13 1.65 12.58 -4.60
N THR A 14 2.94 12.25 -4.59
CA THR A 14 3.88 12.52 -5.68
C THR A 14 3.99 11.33 -6.63
N GLU A 15 3.75 10.11 -6.14
CA GLU A 15 3.89 8.90 -6.93
C GLU A 15 2.61 8.63 -7.73
N ALA A 16 2.76 8.34 -9.02
CA ALA A 16 1.66 8.01 -9.92
C ALA A 16 1.79 6.56 -10.36
N LEU A 17 0.69 5.80 -10.21
CA LEU A 17 0.64 4.39 -10.53
C LEU A 17 -0.01 4.20 -11.90
N HIS A 18 0.59 3.34 -12.74
CA HIS A 18 -0.05 2.92 -13.98
C HIS A 18 -1.29 2.07 -13.68
N ALA A 19 -2.44 2.51 -14.20
CA ALA A 19 -3.72 1.88 -13.95
C ALA A 19 -4.54 1.75 -15.23
N VAL A 20 -5.41 0.74 -15.24
CA VAL A 20 -6.48 0.53 -16.18
C VAL A 20 -7.79 0.90 -15.49
N MET A 21 -8.53 1.81 -16.10
CA MET A 21 -9.84 2.24 -15.62
C MET A 21 -10.91 1.66 -16.53
N LEU A 22 -11.82 0.89 -15.93
CA LEU A 22 -12.92 0.24 -16.60
C LEU A 22 -14.20 0.94 -16.19
N VAL A 23 -14.80 1.67 -17.12
CA VAL A 23 -16.06 2.38 -16.91
C VAL A 23 -17.19 1.55 -17.48
N SER A 24 -18.09 1.10 -16.62
CA SER A 24 -19.32 0.40 -16.98
C SER A 24 -20.52 1.33 -16.77
N ASP A 25 -21.74 0.86 -17.08
CA ASP A 25 -22.94 1.69 -16.97
C ASP A 25 -23.23 2.17 -15.52
N ARG A 26 -22.68 1.48 -14.51
CA ARG A 26 -22.92 1.76 -13.09
C ARG A 26 -21.68 1.80 -12.21
N HIS A 27 -20.55 1.25 -12.66
CA HIS A 27 -19.34 1.19 -11.85
C HIS A 27 -18.13 1.75 -12.57
N LEU A 28 -17.26 2.42 -11.81
CA LEU A 28 -15.89 2.73 -12.15
C LEU A 28 -14.98 1.77 -11.39
N LYS A 29 -14.30 0.88 -12.11
CA LYS A 29 -13.27 0.02 -11.57
C LYS A 29 -11.89 0.53 -11.96
N VAL A 30 -11.00 0.69 -10.99
CA VAL A 30 -9.62 1.14 -11.20
C VAL A 30 -8.68 0.05 -10.71
N ALA A 31 -7.83 -0.47 -11.59
CA ALA A 31 -6.90 -1.53 -11.25
C ALA A 31 -5.50 -1.24 -11.80
N THR A 32 -4.47 -1.57 -11.02
CA THR A 32 -3.09 -1.69 -11.51
C THR A 32 -2.86 -3.09 -12.08
N ARG A 33 -1.66 -3.35 -12.62
CA ARG A 33 -1.28 -4.70 -13.09
C ARG A 33 -1.34 -5.78 -12.01
N LEU A 34 -1.18 -5.41 -10.74
CA LEU A 34 -1.03 -6.35 -9.63
C LEU A 34 -2.19 -6.31 -8.63
N HIS A 35 -2.93 -5.20 -8.58
CA HIS A 35 -3.91 -4.96 -7.53
C HIS A 35 -5.06 -4.07 -8.01
N GLU A 36 -6.27 -4.38 -7.55
CA GLU A 36 -7.45 -3.54 -7.70
C GLU A 36 -7.39 -2.38 -6.70
N ILE A 37 -7.35 -1.14 -7.20
CA ILE A 37 -7.31 0.06 -6.35
C ILE A 37 -8.69 0.30 -5.74
N GLY A 38 -9.74 0.14 -6.56
CA GLY A 38 -11.11 0.30 -6.09
C GLY A 38 -12.15 0.04 -7.17
N ASN A 39 -13.39 -0.11 -6.72
CA ASN A 39 -14.56 -0.34 -7.54
C ASN A 39 -15.73 0.41 -6.92
N TRP A 40 -16.09 1.55 -7.51
CA TRP A 40 -17.08 2.46 -6.97
C TRP A 40 -18.31 2.53 -7.88
N GLU A 41 -19.48 2.73 -7.28
CA GLU A 41 -20.68 3.06 -8.04
C GLU A 41 -20.56 4.49 -8.59
N LEU A 42 -20.97 4.70 -9.85
CA LEU A 42 -20.87 5.99 -10.53
C LEU A 42 -21.73 7.07 -9.85
N ASP A 43 -22.69 6.68 -9.01
CA ASP A 43 -23.54 7.60 -8.29
C ASP A 43 -22.90 8.15 -6.99
N GLU A 44 -21.90 7.45 -6.46
CA GLU A 44 -21.11 7.84 -5.29
C GLU A 44 -19.88 8.68 -5.65
N ILE A 45 -19.51 8.74 -6.93
CA ILE A 45 -18.34 9.49 -7.39
C ILE A 45 -18.70 10.84 -7.99
N THR A 46 -17.80 11.80 -7.80
CA THR A 46 -17.85 13.10 -8.48
C THR A 46 -16.58 13.33 -9.27
N SER A 47 -16.69 13.91 -10.47
CA SER A 47 -15.54 14.18 -11.33
C SER A 47 -15.42 15.67 -11.68
N ALA A 48 -14.19 16.16 -11.74
CA ALA A 48 -13.88 17.53 -12.14
C ALA A 48 -12.61 17.57 -12.99
N LEU A 49 -12.70 18.17 -14.18
CA LEU A 49 -11.54 18.34 -15.05
C LEU A 49 -10.70 19.53 -14.58
N ARG A 50 -9.39 19.31 -14.39
CA ARG A 50 -8.40 20.33 -14.02
C ARG A 50 -7.18 20.27 -14.96
N PRO A 51 -6.29 21.28 -14.94
CA PRO A 51 -5.10 21.30 -15.80
C PRO A 51 -4.16 20.10 -15.61
N ASP A 52 -4.17 19.46 -14.44
CA ASP A 52 -3.32 18.34 -14.08
C ASP A 52 -4.00 16.96 -14.23
N GLY A 53 -5.26 16.91 -14.67
CA GLY A 53 -5.98 15.67 -14.94
C GLY A 53 -7.47 15.72 -14.60
N CYS A 54 -8.11 14.55 -14.60
CA CYS A 54 -9.47 14.37 -14.10
C CYS A 54 -9.42 14.04 -12.61
N HIS A 55 -9.99 14.91 -11.78
CA HIS A 55 -10.10 14.69 -10.33
C HIS A 55 -11.37 13.92 -10.05
N VAL A 56 -11.25 12.67 -9.60
CA VAL A 56 -12.35 11.79 -9.22
C VAL A 56 -12.37 11.70 -7.71
N ARG A 57 -13.47 12.13 -7.08
CA ARG A 57 -13.66 11.97 -5.63
C ARG A 57 -14.60 10.80 -5.38
N ALA A 58 -14.12 9.83 -4.61
CA ALA A 58 -14.83 8.62 -4.21
C ALA A 58 -14.56 8.35 -2.72
N GLU A 59 -15.59 8.01 -1.94
CA GLU A 59 -15.46 7.65 -0.51
C GLU A 59 -14.70 8.68 0.36
N GLY A 60 -14.71 9.96 -0.03
CA GLY A 60 -14.00 11.04 0.67
C GLY A 60 -12.53 11.21 0.27
N GLU A 61 -12.00 10.35 -0.59
CA GLU A 61 -10.66 10.47 -1.18
C GLU A 61 -10.73 11.10 -2.58
N GLU A 62 -9.68 11.84 -2.97
CA GLU A 62 -9.58 12.49 -4.29
C GLU A 62 -8.44 11.84 -5.09
N LEU A 63 -8.81 11.18 -6.17
CA LEU A 63 -7.93 10.53 -7.13
C LEU A 63 -7.68 11.47 -8.31
N ILE A 64 -6.43 11.70 -8.66
CA ILE A 64 -6.04 12.47 -9.84
C ILE A 64 -5.71 11.47 -10.94
N VAL A 65 -6.55 11.45 -11.97
CA VAL A 65 -6.48 10.53 -13.09
C VAL A 65 -5.93 11.26 -14.32
N SER A 66 -4.82 10.76 -14.86
CA SER A 66 -4.22 11.26 -16.09
C SER A 66 -4.33 10.21 -17.18
N VAL A 67 -5.22 10.46 -18.15
CA VAL A 67 -5.48 9.60 -19.32
C VAL A 67 -5.22 10.39 -20.60
N ALA A 68 -5.03 9.68 -21.72
CA ALA A 68 -4.77 10.31 -23.01
C ALA A 68 -5.91 11.25 -23.47
N ASP A 69 -7.17 10.88 -23.17
CA ASP A 69 -8.35 11.70 -23.46
C ASP A 69 -9.18 11.91 -22.18
N PRO A 70 -8.86 12.95 -21.40
CA PRO A 70 -9.53 13.19 -20.12
C PRO A 70 -10.97 13.71 -20.30
N LYS A 71 -11.31 14.25 -21.48
CA LYS A 71 -12.69 14.67 -21.79
C LYS A 71 -13.58 13.46 -21.99
N ARG A 72 -13.15 12.52 -22.83
CA ARG A 72 -13.88 11.27 -23.05
C ARG A 72 -14.04 10.46 -21.76
N PHE A 73 -13.00 10.42 -20.93
CA PHE A 73 -13.09 9.77 -19.62
C PHE A 73 -14.09 10.44 -18.68
N ALA A 74 -14.08 11.77 -18.60
CA ALA A 74 -15.06 12.52 -17.80
C ALA A 74 -16.50 12.35 -18.32
N GLU A 75 -16.68 12.27 -19.64
CA GLU A 75 -17.97 11.97 -20.27
C GLU A 75 -18.44 10.55 -19.95
N ALA A 76 -17.53 9.57 -19.95
CA ALA A 76 -17.84 8.17 -19.65
C ALA A 76 -18.26 7.96 -18.19
N ILE A 77 -17.63 8.67 -17.24
CA ILE A 77 -18.05 8.68 -15.83
C ILE A 77 -19.43 9.36 -15.67
N GLY A 78 -19.80 10.20 -16.62
CA GLY A 78 -21.05 10.93 -16.65
C GLY A 78 -20.94 12.29 -15.94
N PRO A 79 -21.74 13.28 -16.39
CA PRO A 79 -21.74 14.63 -15.83
C PRO A 79 -22.50 14.64 -14.51
N ARG A 80 -21.88 14.13 -13.44
CA ARG A 80 -22.17 14.60 -12.08
C ARG A 80 -21.10 15.60 -11.67
N VAL A 81 -20.89 16.58 -12.55
CA VAL A 81 -20.21 17.82 -12.21
C VAL A 81 -21.10 18.50 -11.19
N THR A 82 -20.88 18.26 -9.91
CA THR A 82 -21.27 19.25 -8.90
C THR A 82 -20.55 20.51 -9.32
N ARG A 83 -21.31 21.43 -9.93
CA ARG A 83 -20.84 22.77 -10.25
C ARG A 83 -20.16 23.29 -8.98
N PRO A 84 -18.91 23.81 -9.02
CA PRO A 84 -18.26 24.32 -7.83
C PRO A 84 -19.10 25.47 -7.25
N GLY A 85 -19.98 25.17 -6.30
CA GLY A 85 -21.01 26.10 -5.80
C GLY A 85 -22.41 25.51 -5.55
N ASP A 86 -22.77 24.35 -6.08
CA ASP A 86 -24.11 23.75 -5.86
C ASP A 86 -24.19 22.99 -4.53
N GLY A 87 -24.23 23.77 -3.45
CA GLY A 87 -24.75 23.35 -2.15
C GLY A 87 -26.27 23.24 -2.17
N SER A 88 -26.83 22.38 -3.03
CA SER A 88 -28.26 22.08 -3.01
C SER A 88 -28.58 21.09 -1.89
N PHE A 89 -28.58 21.61 -0.67
CA PHE A 89 -29.50 21.14 0.36
C PHE A 89 -30.92 21.41 -0.15
N LEU A 90 -31.72 20.36 -0.27
CA LEU A 90 -33.15 20.47 -0.49
C LEU A 90 -33.77 21.41 0.57
N GLY A 91 -34.46 22.45 0.09
CA GLY A 91 -35.61 23.02 0.76
C GLY A 91 -35.36 24.21 1.70
N SER A 92 -35.25 25.42 1.13
CA SER A 92 -35.83 26.60 1.78
C SER A 92 -36.16 27.68 0.74
N THR A 93 -37.47 27.87 0.58
CA THR A 93 -38.26 29.05 0.21
C THR A 93 -37.53 30.29 -0.33
N PRO A 94 -37.98 30.86 -1.47
CA PRO A 94 -37.47 32.12 -1.98
C PRO A 94 -38.19 33.28 -1.29
N GLU A 95 -37.66 33.78 -0.18
CA GLU A 95 -38.07 35.10 0.30
C GLU A 95 -36.90 35.84 0.97
N ASP A 96 -36.56 36.94 0.32
CA ASP A 96 -36.09 38.18 0.92
C ASP A 96 -35.02 38.11 2.03
N SER A 97 -33.75 38.28 1.66
CA SER A 97 -32.83 38.98 2.56
C SER A 97 -31.68 39.64 1.81
N LYS A 98 -31.96 40.89 1.45
CA LYS A 98 -31.00 41.95 1.21
C LYS A 98 -30.24 42.27 2.51
N ARG A 99 -29.38 41.37 2.99
CA ARG A 99 -28.37 41.64 4.02
C ARG A 99 -27.27 40.60 3.87
N ARG A 100 -26.15 40.99 3.29
CA ARG A 100 -24.88 40.26 3.42
C ARG A 100 -24.44 40.37 4.89
N PRO A 101 -24.45 39.30 5.70
CA PRO A 101 -23.48 39.22 6.79
C PRO A 101 -22.15 38.87 6.11
N ALA A 102 -21.10 39.60 6.42
CA ALA A 102 -19.76 39.21 6.04
C ALA A 102 -19.54 37.76 6.47
N ALA A 103 -19.49 36.84 5.50
CA ALA A 103 -19.16 35.45 5.72
C ALA A 103 -17.78 35.43 6.37
N ARG A 104 -17.78 35.30 7.70
CA ARG A 104 -16.59 35.07 8.50
C ARG A 104 -16.09 33.71 8.03
N ARG A 105 -15.19 33.73 7.05
CA ARG A 105 -14.33 32.60 6.69
C ARG A 105 -13.60 32.20 7.96
N THR A 106 -14.21 31.32 8.74
CA THR A 106 -13.50 30.41 9.63
C THR A 106 -12.73 29.50 8.68
N SER A 107 -11.60 30.00 8.19
CA SER A 107 -10.52 29.14 7.76
C SER A 107 -10.21 28.28 8.97
N VAL A 108 -10.72 27.05 8.95
CA VAL A 108 -10.21 25.98 9.78
C VAL A 108 -8.74 25.92 9.38
N ARG A 109 -7.90 26.62 10.15
CA ARG A 109 -6.45 26.50 10.09
C ARG A 109 -6.22 25.05 10.48
N LEU A 110 -6.22 24.17 9.48
CA LEU A 110 -5.64 22.85 9.55
C LEU A 110 -4.28 23.08 10.19
N ARG A 111 -4.22 22.72 11.47
CA ARG A 111 -3.08 22.98 12.35
C ARG A 111 -1.97 22.21 11.69
N THR A 112 -1.12 22.91 10.94
CA THR A 112 -0.06 22.32 10.16
C THR A 112 0.76 21.49 11.13
N VAL A 113 0.62 20.17 11.03
CA VAL A 113 1.32 19.23 11.90
C VAL A 113 2.80 19.54 11.72
N PRO A 114 3.52 19.91 12.80
CA PRO A 114 4.92 20.28 12.66
C PRO A 114 5.67 19.10 12.04
N ARG A 115 6.49 19.35 11.01
CA ARG A 115 7.23 18.31 10.28
C ARG A 115 8.02 17.35 11.19
N SER A 116 8.41 17.80 12.39
CA SER A 116 9.07 16.98 13.41
C SER A 116 8.20 15.83 13.94
N TRP A 117 6.88 16.01 14.00
CA TRP A 117 5.95 14.94 14.44
C TRP A 117 5.84 13.82 13.42
N ILE A 118 5.88 14.15 12.12
CA ILE A 118 5.84 13.14 11.05
C ILE A 118 7.09 12.25 11.12
N ALA A 119 8.27 12.84 11.35
CA ALA A 119 9.51 12.09 11.52
C ALA A 119 9.49 11.20 12.78
N ALA A 120 8.94 11.70 13.89
CA ALA A 120 8.83 10.93 15.13
C ALA A 120 7.91 9.70 14.98
N ILE A 121 6.75 9.88 14.35
CA ILE A 121 5.80 8.78 14.09
C ILE A 121 6.44 7.73 13.17
N GLY A 122 7.10 8.16 12.09
CA GLY A 122 7.79 7.26 11.18
C GLY A 122 8.89 6.44 11.88
N GLY A 123 9.66 7.06 12.78
CA GLY A 123 10.67 6.37 13.57
C GLY A 123 10.10 5.31 14.50
N VAL A 124 8.98 5.60 15.17
CA VAL A 124 8.31 4.63 16.05
C VAL A 124 7.77 3.45 15.24
N VAL A 125 7.09 3.71 14.12
CA VAL A 125 6.55 2.64 13.26
C VAL A 125 7.67 1.75 12.75
N LEU A 126 8.77 2.32 12.25
CA LEU A 126 9.92 1.56 11.77
C LEU A 126 10.57 0.73 12.90
N ALA A 127 10.75 1.31 14.08
CA ALA A 127 11.30 0.61 15.23
C ALA A 127 10.40 -0.56 15.66
N THR A 128 9.08 -0.37 15.70
CA THR A 128 8.14 -1.47 16.01
C THR A 128 8.14 -2.55 14.93
N ALA A 129 8.20 -2.16 13.65
CA ALA A 129 8.27 -3.13 12.56
C ALA A 129 9.56 -3.96 12.64
N LEU A 130 10.71 -3.33 12.91
CA LEU A 130 11.98 -4.02 13.11
C LEU A 130 11.96 -4.93 14.34
N LEU A 131 11.35 -4.49 15.44
CA LEU A 131 11.26 -5.28 16.67
C LEU A 131 10.42 -6.55 16.49
N VAL A 132 9.39 -6.49 15.65
CA VAL A 132 8.55 -7.65 15.30
C VAL A 132 9.23 -8.55 14.26
N TRP A 133 9.87 -7.98 13.24
CA TRP A 133 10.44 -8.76 12.13
C TRP A 133 11.81 -9.36 12.43
N ALA A 134 12.67 -8.66 13.18
CA ALA A 134 14.01 -9.12 13.48
C ALA A 134 14.07 -10.53 14.07
N PRO A 135 13.26 -10.90 15.09
CA PRO A 135 13.38 -12.23 15.67
C PRO A 135 12.87 -13.33 14.72
N ILE A 136 11.87 -13.04 13.87
CA ILE A 136 11.41 -13.97 12.82
C ILE A 136 12.53 -14.26 11.83
N VAL A 137 13.22 -13.20 11.35
CA VAL A 137 14.34 -13.34 10.40
C VAL A 137 15.50 -14.10 11.03
N ILE A 138 15.81 -13.84 12.30
CA ILE A 138 16.87 -14.55 13.05
C ILE A 138 16.54 -16.03 13.17
N VAL A 139 15.31 -16.38 13.60
CA VAL A 139 14.85 -17.77 13.72
C VAL A 139 14.93 -18.48 12.36
N ALA A 140 14.43 -17.85 11.30
CA ALA A 140 14.47 -18.41 9.95
C ALA A 140 15.91 -18.65 9.47
N GLY A 141 16.82 -17.71 9.71
CA GLY A 141 18.23 -17.84 9.37
C GLY A 141 18.91 -19.00 10.12
N LEU A 142 18.61 -19.15 11.42
CA LEU A 142 19.11 -20.27 12.21
C LEU A 142 18.58 -21.61 11.68
N LEU A 143 17.28 -21.73 11.39
CA LEU A 143 16.71 -22.96 10.84
C LEU A 143 17.36 -23.35 9.51
N LEU A 144 17.56 -22.40 8.61
CA LEU A 144 18.22 -22.65 7.32
C LEU A 144 19.68 -23.11 7.51
N LEU A 145 20.42 -22.47 8.42
CA LEU A 145 21.80 -22.85 8.72
C LEU A 145 21.89 -24.26 9.35
N GLY A 146 20.99 -24.56 10.28
CA GLY A 146 20.89 -25.87 10.93
C GLY A 146 20.56 -26.97 9.92
N LEU A 147 19.56 -26.73 9.05
CA LEU A 147 19.18 -27.64 7.99
C LEU A 147 20.32 -27.87 6.98
N ALA A 148 21.01 -26.81 6.56
CA ALA A 148 22.18 -26.93 5.68
C ALA A 148 23.28 -27.80 6.32
N GLY A 149 23.55 -27.63 7.61
CA GLY A 149 24.50 -28.46 8.36
C GLY A 149 24.11 -29.94 8.38
N VAL A 150 22.82 -30.24 8.58
CA VAL A 150 22.30 -31.62 8.55
C VAL A 150 22.43 -32.23 7.15
N ILE A 151 22.09 -31.48 6.09
CA ILE A 151 22.17 -31.96 4.70
C ILE A 151 23.63 -32.23 4.33
N VAL A 152 24.54 -31.28 4.56
CA VAL A 152 25.96 -31.42 4.24
C VAL A 152 26.58 -32.57 5.04
N GLY A 153 26.28 -32.66 6.34
CA GLY A 153 26.72 -33.76 7.19
C GLY A 153 26.19 -35.12 6.70
N GLY A 154 24.92 -35.20 6.31
CA GLY A 154 24.30 -36.40 5.76
C GLY A 154 24.95 -36.85 4.45
N ILE A 155 25.18 -35.92 3.51
CA ILE A 155 25.89 -36.20 2.26
C ILE A 155 27.31 -36.71 2.55
N ALA A 156 28.04 -36.04 3.45
CA ALA A 156 29.39 -36.46 3.82
C ALA A 156 29.44 -37.83 4.53
N THR A 157 28.37 -38.25 5.19
CA THR A 157 28.28 -39.63 5.73
C THR A 157 28.02 -40.69 4.66
N MET A 158 27.35 -40.32 3.56
CA MET A 158 27.06 -41.24 2.45
C MET A 158 28.21 -41.32 1.43
N ASP A 159 28.97 -40.23 1.26
CA ASP A 159 30.11 -40.15 0.35
C ASP A 159 31.42 -39.83 1.08
N PRO A 160 32.33 -40.81 1.23
CA PRO A 160 33.60 -40.63 1.93
C PRO A 160 34.52 -39.62 1.23
N PHE A 161 34.40 -39.40 -0.08
CA PHE A 161 35.22 -38.40 -0.78
C PHE A 161 34.84 -36.97 -0.40
N THR A 162 33.58 -36.75 -0.06
CA THR A 162 33.10 -35.47 0.46
C THR A 162 33.59 -35.24 1.89
N ALA A 163 33.69 -36.30 2.71
CA ALA A 163 34.19 -36.21 4.08
C ALA A 163 35.65 -35.73 4.18
N VAL A 164 36.52 -36.15 3.26
CA VAL A 164 37.95 -35.76 3.24
C VAL A 164 38.16 -34.28 2.87
N ARG A 165 37.16 -33.64 2.25
CA ARG A 165 37.24 -32.23 1.83
C ARG A 165 36.78 -31.25 2.91
N LEU A 166 36.24 -31.73 4.02
CA LEU A 166 35.80 -30.88 5.12
C LEU A 166 37.04 -30.39 5.90
N PRO A 167 37.16 -29.08 6.16
CA PRO A 167 38.24 -28.56 6.99
C PRO A 167 38.07 -29.02 8.44
N ASP A 168 39.16 -29.40 9.10
CA ASP A 168 39.14 -29.65 10.54
C ASP A 168 38.71 -28.37 11.29
N PRO A 169 37.79 -28.44 12.28
CA PRO A 169 37.33 -29.64 13.01
C PRO A 169 35.97 -30.23 12.54
N PHE A 170 35.53 -29.95 11.31
CA PHE A 170 34.17 -30.30 10.86
C PHE A 170 34.04 -31.78 10.47
N THR A 171 33.92 -32.67 11.44
CA THR A 171 33.55 -34.06 11.17
C THR A 171 32.08 -34.17 10.75
N PRO A 172 31.69 -35.09 9.86
CA PRO A 172 30.31 -35.26 9.42
C PRO A 172 29.32 -35.44 10.58
N THR A 173 29.73 -36.17 11.61
CA THR A 173 28.93 -36.40 12.82
C THR A 173 28.72 -35.12 13.62
N VAL A 174 29.72 -34.25 13.70
CA VAL A 174 29.61 -32.94 14.36
C VAL A 174 28.70 -32.01 13.56
N LEU A 175 28.75 -32.03 12.22
CA LEU A 175 27.85 -31.24 11.37
C LEU A 175 26.39 -31.67 11.53
N VAL A 176 26.10 -32.97 11.52
CA VAL A 176 24.73 -33.47 11.71
C VAL A 176 24.21 -33.13 13.11
N ARG A 177 25.00 -33.38 14.16
CA ARG A 177 24.60 -33.09 15.55
C ARG A 177 24.45 -31.58 15.80
N GLY A 178 25.41 -30.80 15.33
CA GLY A 178 25.40 -29.33 15.44
C GLY A 178 24.23 -28.72 14.69
N GLY A 179 23.99 -29.15 13.44
CA GLY A 179 22.85 -28.71 12.64
C GLY A 179 21.51 -29.08 13.29
N ALA A 180 21.36 -30.31 13.78
CA ALA A 180 20.14 -30.74 14.47
C ALA A 180 19.90 -29.97 15.77
N ALA A 181 20.93 -29.78 16.60
CA ALA A 181 20.83 -29.00 17.84
C ALA A 181 20.46 -27.54 17.56
N LEU A 182 21.03 -26.94 16.51
CA LEU A 182 20.73 -25.57 16.10
C LEU A 182 19.29 -25.43 15.60
N SER A 183 18.79 -26.38 14.79
CA SER A 183 17.39 -26.40 14.35
C SER A 183 16.40 -26.55 15.50
N ILE A 184 16.68 -27.44 16.47
CA ILE A 184 15.85 -27.62 17.67
C ILE A 184 15.88 -26.35 18.53
N GLY A 185 17.05 -25.73 18.71
CA GLY A 185 17.19 -24.48 19.43
C GLY A 185 16.40 -23.33 18.78
N ALA A 186 16.42 -23.24 17.44
CA ALA A 186 15.66 -22.26 16.70
C ALA A 186 14.13 -22.46 16.83
N LEU A 187 13.67 -23.72 16.81
CA LEU A 187 12.26 -24.05 17.06
C LEU A 187 11.84 -23.73 18.51
N ALA A 188 12.71 -23.99 19.50
CA ALA A 188 12.43 -23.61 20.87
C ALA A 188 12.35 -22.08 21.02
N LEU A 189 13.25 -21.34 20.36
CA LEU A 189 13.24 -19.89 20.35
C LEU A 189 11.98 -19.33 19.70
N SER A 190 11.46 -19.97 18.63
CA SER A 190 10.23 -19.54 17.96
C SER A 190 8.95 -19.72 18.79
N VAL A 191 9.00 -20.50 19.86
CA VAL A 191 7.86 -20.63 20.80
C VAL A 191 7.87 -19.50 21.84
N VAL A 192 9.04 -18.91 22.09
CA VAL A 192 9.23 -17.84 23.09
C VAL A 192 9.06 -16.45 22.48
N VAL A 193 9.38 -16.30 21.19
CA VAL A 193 9.20 -15.08 20.38
C VAL A 193 7.77 -14.98 19.89
#